data_AF-A0A8J4BV88-F1
#
_entry.id   AF-A0A8J4BV88-F1
#
_cell.length_a   1.000
_cell.length_b   1.000
_cell.length_c   1.000
_cell.angle_alpha   90.00
_cell.angle_beta   90.00
_cell.angle_gamma   90.00
#
_symmetry.space_group_name_H-M   'P 1'
#
loop_
_entity.id
_entity.type
_entity.pdbx_description
1 polymer ?
#
loop_
_entity_poly.entity_id
_entity_poly.type
_entity_poly.pdbx_seq_one_letter_code
_entity_poly.pdbx_strand_id
1 'polypeptide(L)'
;MDDILGSARATLQPFLKVSNLTDLYNAYTTIPTEYALVGHCLFLAALAPEFKHRFLVHFWITFLAGFGGGVITSILMMDPVKAPINILANNSLGVTWFICWWLIVYSPYNIVGRIHSMPPVKMITKLCLTFLRAKLIINRVELAVVLFPGVIAAPLILGTLAGSGGKLLVDAIRYHWGGLQGPAEASVPTFVWRSAALAAGGYWVASKYTNLLTSQEAAAIVITVLLIHSVLSDLFGSDVTDFTYPVAKIAHALSLVPLPTETALPAASKAAKKSALSQPPVKSARQQAPAHAAGSSLKQSHQPQPSTSTVSSQSKAGALETAPVKPAASGKNVVIKADSSNVKSGKKQESKKTK
;
A
#
# COMPACT_ATOMS: atom_id res chain seq x y z
N MET A 1 -0.43 -34.90 -8.61
CA MET A 1 -1.30 -34.12 -7.69
C MET A 1 -0.88 -34.34 -6.24
N ASP A 2 -0.41 -35.54 -5.90
CA ASP A 2 0.00 -35.90 -4.53
C ASP A 2 1.18 -35.09 -3.99
N ASP A 3 2.13 -34.67 -4.84
CA ASP A 3 3.24 -33.79 -4.42
C ASP A 3 2.77 -32.38 -4.01
N ILE A 4 1.73 -31.86 -4.67
CA ILE A 4 1.16 -30.54 -4.37
C ILE A 4 0.39 -30.60 -3.06
N LEU A 5 -0.40 -31.66 -2.85
CA LEU A 5 -1.11 -31.90 -1.60
C LEU A 5 -0.15 -32.16 -0.44
N GLY A 6 0.94 -32.89 -0.68
CA GLY A 6 2.01 -33.12 0.29
C GLY A 6 2.71 -31.82 0.70
N SER A 7 3.06 -30.98 -0.28
CA SER A 7 3.68 -29.67 -0.04
C SER A 7 2.74 -28.71 0.70
N ALA A 8 1.45 -28.66 0.31
CA ALA A 8 0.43 -27.87 1.00
C ALA A 8 0.24 -28.35 2.45
N ARG A 9 0.17 -29.66 2.67
CA ARG A 9 0.03 -30.24 4.01
C ARG A 9 1.27 -29.99 4.87
N ALA A 10 2.47 -30.07 4.31
CA ALA A 10 3.71 -29.72 5.00
C ALA A 10 3.73 -28.23 5.39
N THR A 11 3.20 -27.36 4.54
CA THR A 11 3.07 -25.91 4.80
C THR A 11 2.02 -25.61 5.88
N LEU A 12 0.97 -26.43 5.99
CA LEU A 12 -0.12 -26.26 6.96
C LEU A 12 0.13 -26.95 8.32
N GLN A 13 0.98 -27.98 8.37
CA GLN A 13 1.40 -28.66 9.60
C GLN A 13 1.77 -27.72 10.77
N PRO A 14 2.55 -26.63 10.59
CA PRO A 14 2.87 -25.72 11.69
C PRO A 14 1.63 -24.99 12.23
N PHE A 15 0.64 -24.66 11.39
CA PHE A 15 -0.60 -24.02 11.82
C PHE A 15 -1.53 -24.97 12.58
N LEU A 16 -1.46 -26.28 12.30
CA LEU A 16 -2.30 -27.29 12.96
C LEU A 16 -1.79 -27.69 14.35
N LYS A 17 -0.53 -27.39 14.69
CA LYS A 17 0.10 -27.70 15.99
C LYS A 17 0.19 -26.50 16.94
N VAL A 18 -0.47 -25.40 16.60
CA VAL A 18 -0.44 -24.18 17.42
C VAL A 18 -1.04 -24.46 18.79
N SER A 19 -0.16 -24.60 19.78
CA SER A 19 -0.52 -24.80 21.19
C SER A 19 -0.37 -23.50 21.97
N ASN A 20 0.56 -22.64 21.54
CA ASN A 20 0.84 -21.33 22.14
C ASN A 20 0.86 -20.20 21.11
N LEU A 21 0.73 -18.95 21.59
CA LEU A 21 0.83 -17.74 20.79
C LEU A 21 2.20 -17.57 20.11
N THR A 22 3.27 -18.04 20.76
CA THR A 22 4.63 -18.04 20.20
C THR A 22 4.75 -18.99 19.01
N ASP A 23 4.10 -20.15 19.05
CA ASP A 23 4.08 -21.11 17.94
C ASP A 23 3.34 -20.51 16.73
N LEU A 24 2.27 -19.76 17.00
CA LEU A 24 1.52 -19.05 15.98
C LEU A 24 2.37 -17.95 15.30
N TYR A 25 3.15 -17.20 16.08
CA TYR A 25 4.12 -16.24 15.54
C TYR A 25 5.15 -16.95 14.63
N ASN A 26 5.72 -18.05 15.11
CA ASN A 26 6.69 -18.84 14.34
C ASN A 26 6.09 -19.37 13.04
N ALA A 27 4.83 -19.82 13.06
CA ALA A 27 4.11 -20.20 11.85
C ALA A 27 3.97 -19.04 10.86
N TYR A 28 3.69 -17.82 11.33
CA TYR A 28 3.68 -16.63 10.46
C TYR A 28 5.05 -16.29 9.88
N THR A 29 6.13 -16.48 10.64
CA THR A 29 7.49 -16.26 10.12
C THR A 29 7.93 -17.30 9.09
N THR A 30 7.30 -18.47 9.10
CA THR A 30 7.57 -19.55 8.13
C THR A 30 7.05 -19.19 6.73
N ILE A 31 6.06 -18.30 6.62
CA ILE A 31 5.53 -17.84 5.33
C ILE A 31 6.60 -16.99 4.62
N PRO A 32 7.09 -17.40 3.44
CA PRO A 32 8.07 -16.62 2.70
C PRO A 32 7.48 -15.26 2.32
N THR A 33 8.20 -14.18 2.67
CA THR A 33 7.71 -12.81 2.49
C THR A 33 7.50 -12.48 1.01
N GLU A 34 8.26 -13.11 0.10
CA GLU A 34 8.11 -12.94 -1.35
C GLU A 34 6.73 -13.38 -1.86
N TYR A 35 6.19 -14.50 -1.38
CA TYR A 35 4.85 -14.95 -1.79
C TYR A 35 3.76 -14.01 -1.28
N ALA A 36 3.89 -13.56 -0.03
CA ALA A 36 2.98 -12.55 0.52
C ALA A 36 3.07 -11.23 -0.25
N LEU A 37 4.28 -10.85 -0.70
CA LEU A 37 4.51 -9.65 -1.51
C LEU A 37 3.84 -9.74 -2.86
N VAL A 38 3.98 -10.86 -3.57
CA VAL A 38 3.30 -11.09 -4.86
C VAL A 38 1.78 -10.98 -4.69
N GLY A 39 1.21 -11.64 -3.69
CA GLY A 39 -0.22 -11.57 -3.40
C GLY A 39 -0.70 -10.14 -3.07
N HIS A 40 0.08 -9.41 -2.28
CA HIS A 40 -0.17 -8.01 -1.95
C HIS A 40 -0.14 -7.11 -3.21
N CYS A 41 0.92 -7.21 -4.02
CA CYS A 41 1.05 -6.45 -5.26
C CYS A 41 -0.09 -6.74 -6.24
N LEU A 42 -0.51 -8.00 -6.37
CA LEU A 42 -1.60 -8.40 -7.26
C LEU A 42 -2.94 -7.79 -6.82
N PHE A 43 -3.22 -7.77 -5.52
CA PHE A 43 -4.42 -7.12 -4.99
C PHE A 43 -4.43 -5.61 -5.25
N LEU A 44 -3.30 -4.95 -4.99
CA LEU A 44 -3.17 -3.50 -5.14
C LEU A 44 -3.31 -3.04 -6.60
N ALA A 45 -2.73 -3.79 -7.53
CA ALA A 45 -2.84 -3.48 -8.95
C ALA A 45 -4.30 -3.55 -9.46
N ALA A 46 -5.17 -4.30 -8.78
CA ALA A 46 -6.60 -4.35 -9.10
C ALA A 46 -7.41 -3.19 -8.49
N LEU A 47 -6.81 -2.37 -7.61
CA LEU A 47 -7.45 -1.17 -7.05
C LEU A 47 -7.51 -0.03 -8.07
N ALA A 48 -8.35 0.97 -7.81
CA ALA A 48 -8.45 2.19 -8.60
C ALA A 48 -8.68 1.97 -10.12
N PRO A 49 -9.68 1.17 -10.54
CA PRO A 49 -9.95 0.90 -11.96
C PRO A 49 -10.28 2.17 -12.77
N GLU A 50 -10.79 3.22 -12.13
CA GLU A 50 -11.12 4.50 -12.74
C GLU A 50 -9.91 5.22 -13.37
N PHE A 51 -8.70 4.95 -12.87
CA PHE A 51 -7.49 5.58 -13.38
C PHE A 51 -6.75 4.72 -14.42
N LYS A 52 -7.26 3.54 -14.80
CA LYS A 52 -6.58 2.62 -15.74
C LYS A 52 -6.18 3.26 -17.07
N HIS A 53 -6.95 4.24 -17.54
CA HIS A 53 -6.65 4.98 -18.78
C HIS A 53 -5.41 5.89 -18.66
N ARG A 54 -4.97 6.22 -17.44
CA ARG A 54 -3.83 7.08 -17.16
C ARG A 54 -2.69 6.24 -16.56
N PHE A 55 -1.83 5.71 -17.43
CA PHE A 55 -0.71 4.82 -17.07
C PHE A 55 0.02 5.24 -15.79
N LEU A 56 0.60 6.45 -15.79
CA LEU A 56 1.49 6.91 -14.73
C LEU A 56 0.72 7.16 -13.42
N VAL A 57 -0.47 7.73 -13.53
CA VAL A 57 -1.32 8.06 -12.36
C VAL A 57 -1.81 6.77 -11.69
N HIS A 58 -2.25 5.80 -12.48
CA HIS A 58 -2.68 4.51 -11.97
C HIS A 58 -1.53 3.75 -11.29
N PHE A 59 -0.34 3.74 -11.91
CA PHE A 59 0.86 3.14 -11.34
C PHE A 59 1.16 3.71 -9.96
N TRP A 60 1.25 5.04 -9.82
CA TRP A 60 1.59 5.68 -8.55
C TRP A 60 0.47 5.59 -7.51
N ILE A 61 -0.80 5.74 -7.90
CA ILE A 61 -1.93 5.61 -6.96
C ILE A 61 -1.98 4.20 -6.37
N THR A 62 -1.87 3.16 -7.20
CA THR A 62 -1.94 1.77 -6.71
C THR A 62 -0.68 1.38 -5.94
N PHE A 63 0.48 1.89 -6.32
CA PHE A 63 1.73 1.74 -5.56
C PHE A 63 1.61 2.38 -4.17
N LEU A 64 1.20 3.65 -4.10
CA LEU A 64 1.05 4.38 -2.85
C LEU A 64 -0.07 3.83 -1.98
N ALA A 65 -1.12 3.24 -2.56
CA ALA A 65 -2.17 2.56 -1.81
C ALA A 65 -1.62 1.45 -0.88
N GLY A 66 -0.64 0.69 -1.36
CA GLY A 66 -0.05 -0.42 -0.62
C GLY A 66 1.19 -0.06 0.18
N PHE A 67 2.12 0.66 -0.46
CA PHE A 67 3.42 0.96 0.11
C PHE A 67 3.51 2.34 0.77
N GLY A 68 2.46 3.17 0.62
CA GLY A 68 2.46 4.54 1.13
C GLY A 68 2.60 4.66 2.64
N GLY A 69 2.12 3.67 3.42
CA GLY A 69 2.35 3.62 4.86
C GLY A 69 3.83 3.48 5.20
N GLY A 70 4.56 2.66 4.44
CA GLY A 70 6.01 2.51 4.57
C GLY A 70 6.77 3.77 4.15
N VAL A 71 6.32 4.42 3.07
CA VAL A 71 6.91 5.67 2.55
C VAL A 71 6.74 6.81 3.56
N ILE A 72 5.52 7.09 4.03
CA ILE A 72 5.27 8.18 4.99
C ILE A 72 6.07 7.98 6.27
N THR A 73 6.07 6.75 6.82
CA THR A 73 6.79 6.47 8.05
C THR A 73 8.30 6.58 7.90
N SER A 74 8.85 6.14 6.76
CA SER A 74 10.27 6.35 6.42
C SER A 74 10.63 7.84 6.31
N ILE A 75 9.79 8.66 5.67
CA ILE A 75 10.00 10.10 5.56
C ILE A 75 9.96 10.75 6.95
N LEU A 76 9.00 10.37 7.80
CA LEU A 76 8.83 10.95 9.13
C LEU A 76 9.96 10.55 10.10
N MET A 77 10.54 9.37 9.92
CA MET A 77 11.68 8.91 10.73
C MET A 77 13.00 9.60 10.36
N MET A 78 13.10 10.22 9.17
CA MET A 78 14.28 10.97 8.68
C MET A 78 15.63 10.22 8.71
N ASP A 79 15.65 8.91 8.98
CA ASP A 79 16.84 8.07 9.03
C ASP A 79 16.83 7.07 7.86
N PRO A 80 17.60 7.32 6.78
CA PRO A 80 17.63 6.45 5.60
C PRO A 80 18.29 5.10 5.86
N VAL A 81 19.08 4.95 6.94
CA VAL A 81 19.77 3.70 7.28
C VAL A 81 18.83 2.78 8.02
N LYS A 82 18.09 3.31 9.00
CA LYS A 82 17.19 2.50 9.84
C LYS A 82 15.78 2.34 9.26
N ALA A 83 15.33 3.30 8.46
CA ALA A 83 14.01 3.28 7.84
C ALA A 83 14.09 3.54 6.32
N PRO A 84 14.79 2.70 5.55
CA PRO A 84 14.90 2.90 4.11
C PRO A 84 13.52 2.93 3.44
N ILE A 85 13.39 3.78 2.43
CA ILE A 85 12.21 3.77 1.57
C ILE A 85 12.28 2.49 0.74
N ASN A 86 11.35 1.56 1.00
CA ASN A 86 11.38 0.20 0.46
C ASN A 86 11.55 0.11 -1.06
N ILE A 87 11.02 1.07 -1.84
CA ILE A 87 11.18 1.09 -3.30
C ILE A 87 12.60 1.47 -3.75
N LEU A 88 13.32 2.25 -2.96
CA LEU A 88 14.69 2.67 -3.30
C LEU A 88 15.74 1.70 -2.75
N ALA A 89 15.42 0.97 -1.69
CA ALA A 89 16.38 0.09 -1.03
C ALA A 89 16.32 -1.37 -1.50
N ASN A 90 15.18 -1.83 -2.03
CA ASN A 90 15.01 -3.21 -2.45
C ASN A 90 14.54 -3.31 -3.90
N ASN A 91 15.49 -3.65 -4.79
CA ASN A 91 15.22 -3.84 -6.21
C ASN A 91 14.18 -4.94 -6.47
N SER A 92 14.18 -6.00 -5.65
CA SER A 92 13.22 -7.12 -5.79
C SER A 92 11.78 -6.65 -5.60
N LEU A 93 11.55 -5.70 -4.69
CA LEU A 93 10.22 -5.14 -4.45
C LEU A 93 9.74 -4.32 -5.64
N GLY A 94 10.59 -3.43 -6.15
CA GLY A 94 10.26 -2.60 -7.31
C GLY A 94 9.95 -3.43 -8.56
N VAL A 95 10.75 -4.46 -8.82
CA VAL A 95 10.56 -5.39 -9.94
C VAL A 95 9.27 -6.20 -9.76
N THR A 96 9.05 -6.77 -8.57
CA THR A 96 7.82 -7.54 -8.28
C THR A 96 6.57 -6.69 -8.44
N TRP A 97 6.58 -5.46 -7.92
CA TRP A 97 5.49 -4.51 -8.09
C TRP A 97 5.23 -4.23 -9.58
N PHE A 98 6.26 -3.87 -10.33
CA PHE A 98 6.14 -3.54 -11.75
C PHE A 98 5.55 -4.70 -12.57
N ILE A 99 6.03 -5.93 -12.34
CA ILE A 99 5.53 -7.13 -13.02
C ILE A 99 4.07 -7.40 -12.66
N CYS A 100 3.72 -7.44 -11.37
CA CYS A 100 2.35 -7.69 -10.93
C CYS A 100 1.37 -6.64 -11.45
N TRP A 101 1.77 -5.37 -11.42
CA TRP A 101 0.99 -4.27 -11.95
C TRP A 101 0.79 -4.39 -13.46
N TRP A 102 1.86 -4.64 -14.21
CA TRP A 102 1.79 -4.81 -15.66
C TRP A 102 0.90 -6.01 -16.04
N LEU A 103 1.00 -7.13 -15.32
CA LEU A 103 0.15 -8.31 -15.56
C LEU A 103 -1.34 -8.01 -15.35
N ILE A 104 -1.73 -7.25 -14.33
CA ILE A 104 -3.15 -6.94 -14.09
C ILE A 104 -3.70 -5.93 -15.10
N VAL A 105 -2.89 -4.94 -15.51
CA VAL A 105 -3.35 -3.85 -16.37
C VAL A 105 -3.26 -4.20 -17.85
N TYR A 106 -2.18 -4.87 -18.27
CA TYR A 106 -1.81 -5.07 -19.67
C TYR A 106 -1.80 -6.53 -20.12
N SER A 107 -2.20 -7.49 -19.28
CA SER A 107 -2.28 -8.89 -19.74
C SER A 107 -3.20 -9.02 -20.96
N PRO A 108 -2.77 -9.79 -21.99
CA PRO A 108 -3.61 -10.02 -23.16
C PRO A 108 -4.92 -10.67 -22.74
N TYR A 109 -6.03 -10.20 -23.32
CA TYR A 109 -7.40 -10.64 -23.00
C TYR A 109 -7.82 -10.48 -21.53
N ASN A 110 -7.10 -9.68 -20.73
CA ASN A 110 -7.38 -9.45 -19.31
C ASN A 110 -7.49 -10.77 -18.51
N ILE A 111 -6.70 -11.78 -18.87
CA ILE A 111 -6.75 -13.12 -18.25
C ILE A 111 -6.44 -13.02 -16.76
N VAL A 112 -5.37 -12.29 -16.40
CA VAL A 112 -4.92 -12.17 -15.01
C VAL A 112 -5.94 -11.41 -14.18
N GLY A 113 -6.51 -10.32 -14.72
CA GLY A 113 -7.57 -9.58 -14.04
C GLY A 113 -8.83 -10.43 -13.83
N ARG A 114 -9.18 -11.30 -14.79
CA ARG A 114 -10.31 -12.21 -14.66
C ARG A 114 -10.08 -13.29 -13.61
N ILE A 115 -8.88 -13.89 -13.57
CA ILE A 115 -8.49 -14.86 -12.53
C ILE A 115 -8.51 -14.18 -11.15
N HIS A 116 -7.95 -12.99 -11.03
CA HIS A 116 -7.95 -12.23 -9.78
C HIS A 116 -9.37 -11.82 -9.34
N SER A 117 -10.28 -11.59 -10.27
CA SER A 117 -11.68 -11.27 -9.96
C SER A 117 -12.45 -12.44 -9.35
N MET A 118 -11.94 -13.67 -9.42
CA MET A 118 -12.54 -14.81 -8.76
C MET A 118 -12.48 -14.63 -7.24
N PRO A 119 -13.60 -14.79 -6.51
CA PRO A 119 -13.65 -14.61 -5.06
C PRO A 119 -12.55 -15.32 -4.25
N PRO A 120 -12.20 -16.60 -4.49
CA PRO A 120 -11.16 -17.26 -3.71
C PRO A 120 -9.77 -16.64 -3.91
N VAL A 121 -9.44 -16.24 -5.14
CA VAL A 121 -8.15 -15.60 -5.45
C VAL A 121 -8.09 -14.22 -4.80
N LYS A 122 -9.16 -13.43 -4.95
CA LYS A 122 -9.27 -12.11 -4.34
C LYS A 122 -9.15 -12.16 -2.80
N MET A 123 -9.74 -13.17 -2.18
CA MET A 123 -9.65 -13.36 -0.73
C MET A 123 -8.21 -13.66 -0.30
N ILE A 124 -7.52 -14.57 -1.00
CA ILE A 124 -6.11 -14.91 -0.70
C ILE A 124 -5.21 -13.67 -0.84
N THR A 125 -5.34 -12.92 -1.93
CA THR A 125 -4.52 -11.72 -2.16
C THR A 125 -4.83 -10.61 -1.15
N LYS A 126 -6.09 -10.46 -0.73
CA LYS A 126 -6.47 -9.56 0.37
C LYS A 126 -5.89 -9.98 1.72
N LEU A 127 -5.79 -11.29 2.00
CA LEU A 127 -5.12 -11.79 3.19
C LEU A 127 -3.62 -11.47 3.18
N CYS A 128 -2.95 -11.65 2.03
CA CYS A 128 -1.56 -11.23 1.86
C CYS A 128 -1.38 -9.73 2.11
N LEU A 129 -2.29 -8.89 1.58
CA LEU A 129 -2.30 -7.46 1.84
C LEU A 129 -2.40 -7.17 3.34
N THR A 130 -3.36 -7.78 4.03
CA THR A 130 -3.61 -7.54 5.45
C THR A 130 -2.46 -8.05 6.32
N PHE A 131 -1.86 -9.19 5.96
CA PHE A 131 -0.69 -9.75 6.61
C PHE A 131 0.52 -8.80 6.55
N LEU A 132 0.86 -8.31 5.35
CA LEU A 132 1.98 -7.38 5.20
C LEU A 132 1.71 -6.03 5.87
N ARG A 133 0.45 -5.55 5.84
CA ARG A 133 0.04 -4.36 6.58
C ARG A 133 0.24 -4.52 8.08
N ALA A 134 -0.15 -5.66 8.66
CA ALA A 134 0.05 -5.95 10.08
C ALA A 134 1.54 -5.99 10.45
N LYS A 135 2.36 -6.71 9.67
CA LYS A 135 3.82 -6.75 9.87
C LYS A 135 4.45 -5.36 9.79
N LEU A 136 4.00 -4.54 8.85
CA LEU A 136 4.51 -3.17 8.71
C LEU A 136 4.19 -2.32 9.94
N ILE A 137 2.97 -2.39 10.48
CA ILE A 137 2.59 -1.68 11.72
C ILE A 137 3.51 -2.10 12.87
N ILE A 138 3.66 -3.40 13.11
CA ILE A 138 4.49 -3.95 14.19
C ILE A 138 5.94 -3.48 14.06
N ASN A 139 6.54 -3.66 12.88
CA ASN A 139 7.93 -3.27 12.62
C ASN A 139 8.14 -1.76 12.85
N ARG A 140 7.18 -0.91 12.46
CA ARG A 140 7.29 0.53 12.66
C ARG A 140 7.10 0.94 14.12
N VAL A 141 6.28 0.24 14.89
CA VAL A 141 6.17 0.47 16.34
C VAL A 141 7.46 0.07 17.04
N GLU A 142 8.02 -1.11 16.76
CA GLU A 142 9.30 -1.53 17.36
C GLU A 142 10.44 -0.57 17.02
N LEU A 143 10.53 -0.16 15.75
CA LEU A 143 11.55 0.79 15.31
C LEU A 143 11.39 2.16 15.99
N ALA A 144 10.15 2.64 16.15
CA ALA A 144 9.88 3.89 16.85
C ALA A 144 10.27 3.85 18.33
N VAL A 145 10.07 2.71 19.01
CA VAL A 145 10.48 2.52 20.41
C VAL A 145 12.00 2.58 20.57
N VAL A 146 12.74 2.02 19.60
CA VAL A 146 14.21 2.08 19.59
C VAL A 146 14.74 3.47 19.27
N LEU A 147 14.09 4.18 18.35
CA LEU A 147 14.51 5.52 17.91
C LEU A 147 14.16 6.61 18.94
N PHE A 148 13.00 6.52 19.57
CA PHE A 148 12.47 7.53 20.48
C PHE A 148 12.11 6.89 21.83
N PRO A 149 13.11 6.42 22.60
CA PRO A 149 12.85 5.81 23.90
C PRO A 149 12.16 6.83 24.83
N GLY A 150 11.08 6.40 25.50
CA GLY A 150 10.32 7.23 26.44
C GLY A 150 9.23 8.11 25.82
N VAL A 151 9.17 8.26 24.49
CA VAL A 151 8.11 9.04 23.83
C VAL A 151 6.98 8.12 23.40
N ILE A 152 5.86 8.13 24.13
CA ILE A 152 4.68 7.28 23.85
C ILE A 152 4.00 7.64 22.52
N ALA A 153 3.99 8.93 22.18
CA ALA A 153 3.34 9.41 20.96
C ALA A 153 4.00 8.86 19.68
N ALA A 154 5.32 8.67 19.69
CA ALA A 154 6.08 8.24 18.52
C ALA A 154 5.65 6.85 17.98
N PRO A 155 5.64 5.76 18.77
CA PRO A 155 5.18 4.45 18.30
C PRO A 155 3.70 4.46 17.91
N LEU A 156 2.84 5.20 18.61
CA LEU A 156 1.42 5.25 18.29
C LEU A 156 1.17 5.95 16.95
N ILE A 157 1.78 7.11 16.72
CA ILE A 157 1.63 7.87 15.47
C ILE A 157 2.27 7.11 14.30
N LEU A 158 3.52 6.65 14.47
CA LEU A 158 4.24 5.95 13.40
C LEU A 158 3.59 4.60 13.07
N GLY A 159 3.11 3.85 14.05
CA GLY A 159 2.36 2.61 13.82
C GLY A 159 1.03 2.86 13.11
N THR A 160 0.29 3.90 13.50
CA THR A 160 -0.98 4.27 12.84
C THR A 160 -0.75 4.68 11.39
N LEU A 161 0.25 5.53 11.13
CA LEU A 161 0.62 5.96 9.78
C LEU A 161 1.17 4.80 8.94
N ALA A 162 1.85 3.84 9.54
CA ALA A 162 2.30 2.62 8.84
C ALA A 162 1.12 1.83 8.26
N GLY A 163 0.02 1.74 9.02
CA GLY A 163 -1.17 0.99 8.62
C GLY A 163 -2.16 1.76 7.74
N SER A 164 -2.15 3.10 7.78
CA SER A 164 -3.17 3.94 7.12
C SER A 164 -2.62 4.94 6.10
N GLY A 165 -1.30 5.16 6.09
CA GLY A 165 -0.65 6.19 5.25
C GLY A 165 -0.86 5.98 3.75
N GLY A 166 -1.02 4.73 3.30
CA GLY A 166 -1.33 4.47 1.89
C GLY A 166 -2.65 5.10 1.46
N LYS A 167 -3.68 5.02 2.31
CA LYS A 167 -4.98 5.63 2.04
C LYS A 167 -4.91 7.16 2.10
N LEU A 168 -4.17 7.73 3.06
CA LEU A 168 -3.94 9.18 3.11
C LEU A 168 -3.34 9.74 1.82
N LEU A 169 -2.28 9.12 1.29
CA LEU A 169 -1.64 9.58 0.05
C LEU A 169 -2.56 9.43 -1.15
N VAL A 170 -3.25 8.30 -1.23
CA VAL A 170 -4.18 8.03 -2.32
C VAL A 170 -5.34 9.01 -2.31
N ASP A 171 -5.90 9.34 -1.14
CA ASP A 171 -6.97 10.33 -1.02
C ASP A 171 -6.51 11.72 -1.45
N ALA A 172 -5.29 12.13 -1.08
CA ALA A 172 -4.71 13.41 -1.51
C ALA A 172 -4.57 13.48 -3.04
N ILE A 173 -4.08 12.41 -3.66
CA ILE A 173 -3.93 12.34 -5.13
C ILE A 173 -5.30 12.29 -5.81
N ARG A 174 -6.22 11.47 -5.29
CA ARG A 174 -7.60 11.37 -5.81
C ARG A 174 -8.34 12.70 -5.73
N TYR A 175 -8.14 13.45 -4.65
CA TYR A 175 -8.72 14.77 -4.48
C TYR A 175 -8.24 15.73 -5.58
N HIS A 176 -6.92 15.77 -5.82
CA HIS A 176 -6.35 16.62 -6.87
C HIS A 176 -6.82 16.23 -8.28
N TRP A 177 -7.06 14.95 -8.53
CA TRP A 177 -7.60 14.45 -9.81
C TRP A 177 -9.13 14.43 -9.90
N GLY A 178 -9.85 14.94 -8.89
CA GLY A 178 -11.31 14.98 -8.87
C GLY A 178 -12.00 13.61 -8.75
N GLY A 179 -11.26 12.58 -8.34
CA GLY A 179 -11.74 11.20 -8.18
C GLY A 179 -11.99 10.77 -6.73
N LEU A 180 -11.96 11.70 -5.77
CA LEU A 180 -12.21 11.38 -4.37
C LEU A 180 -13.69 11.07 -4.16
N GLN A 181 -13.98 9.83 -3.76
CA GLN A 181 -15.32 9.37 -3.45
C GLN A 181 -15.56 9.51 -1.95
N GLY A 182 -16.01 10.69 -1.53
CA GLY A 182 -16.36 10.98 -0.13
C GLY A 182 -15.35 11.86 0.62
N PRO A 183 -15.49 11.99 1.95
CA PRO A 183 -14.56 12.74 2.78
C PRO A 183 -13.19 12.03 2.83
N ALA A 184 -12.12 12.82 2.88
CA ALA A 184 -10.76 12.29 3.01
C ALA A 184 -10.58 11.53 4.33
N GLU A 185 -9.74 10.50 4.33
CA GLU A 185 -9.45 9.67 5.52
C GLU A 185 -8.98 10.50 6.72
N ALA A 186 -8.28 11.61 6.47
CA ALA A 186 -7.82 12.54 7.52
C ALA A 186 -8.97 13.29 8.21
N SER A 187 -10.10 13.47 7.53
CA SER A 187 -11.26 14.18 8.07
C SER A 187 -12.26 13.23 8.72
N VAL A 188 -12.50 12.06 8.11
CA VAL A 188 -13.41 11.05 8.64
C VAL A 188 -12.65 9.71 8.68
N PRO A 189 -12.12 9.31 9.86
CA PRO A 189 -11.30 8.11 9.96
C PRO A 189 -12.14 6.86 9.70
N THR A 190 -11.81 6.13 8.65
CA THR A 190 -12.49 4.87 8.32
C THR A 190 -11.90 3.71 9.11
N PHE A 191 -12.42 2.51 8.88
CA PHE A 191 -11.87 1.28 9.44
C PHE A 191 -10.34 1.18 9.27
N VAL A 192 -9.78 1.63 8.14
CA VAL A 192 -8.34 1.53 7.89
C VAL A 192 -7.55 2.36 8.91
N TRP A 193 -7.93 3.61 9.15
CA TRP A 193 -7.32 4.42 10.20
C TRP A 193 -7.51 3.83 11.60
N ARG A 194 -8.76 3.52 11.96
CA ARG A 194 -9.11 3.04 13.30
C ARG A 194 -8.43 1.72 13.65
N SER A 195 -8.43 0.76 12.72
CA SER A 195 -7.76 -0.53 12.91
C SER A 195 -6.25 -0.39 13.02
N ALA A 196 -5.62 0.53 12.28
CA ALA A 196 -4.20 0.79 12.40
C ALA A 196 -3.85 1.40 13.76
N ALA A 197 -4.65 2.36 14.24
CA ALA A 197 -4.47 2.95 15.56
C ALA A 197 -4.64 1.94 16.69
N LEU A 198 -5.67 1.08 16.63
CA LEU A 198 -5.90 0.03 17.62
C LEU A 198 -4.82 -1.06 17.55
N ALA A 199 -4.36 -1.44 16.36
CA ALA A 199 -3.27 -2.39 16.21
C ALA A 199 -1.96 -1.85 16.80
N ALA A 200 -1.60 -0.60 16.49
CA ALA A 200 -0.39 0.04 17.01
C ALA A 200 -0.46 0.23 18.53
N GLY A 201 -1.60 0.73 19.04
CA GLY A 201 -1.84 0.92 20.46
C GLY A 201 -1.88 -0.38 21.24
N GLY A 202 -2.66 -1.36 20.76
CA GLY A 202 -2.76 -2.67 21.38
C GLY A 202 -1.42 -3.39 21.45
N TYR A 203 -0.63 -3.35 20.37
CA TYR A 203 0.71 -3.91 20.35
C TYR A 203 1.65 -3.21 21.35
N TRP A 204 1.69 -1.88 21.35
CA TRP A 204 2.56 -1.10 22.22
C TRP A 204 2.20 -1.29 23.70
N VAL A 205 0.90 -1.23 24.04
CA VAL A 205 0.43 -1.43 25.41
C VAL A 205 0.75 -2.84 25.89
N ALA A 206 0.42 -3.87 25.10
CA ALA A 206 0.59 -5.27 25.46
C ALA A 206 2.06 -5.66 25.64
N SER A 207 2.96 -5.14 24.79
CA SER A 207 4.36 -5.56 24.76
C SER A 207 5.32 -4.66 25.55
N LYS A 208 5.08 -3.34 25.58
CA LYS A 208 6.04 -2.37 26.15
C LYS A 208 5.56 -1.71 27.43
N TYR A 209 4.27 -1.40 27.53
CA TYR A 209 3.73 -0.73 28.71
C TYR A 209 3.46 -1.71 29.86
N THR A 210 2.68 -2.76 29.59
CA THR A 210 2.28 -3.71 30.64
C THR A 210 3.25 -4.87 30.82
N ASN A 211 4.11 -5.14 29.82
CA ASN A 211 4.97 -6.33 29.75
C ASN A 211 4.21 -7.64 30.02
N LEU A 212 2.89 -7.66 29.75
CA LEU A 212 2.02 -8.82 29.95
C LEU A 212 2.30 -9.92 28.93
N LEU A 213 2.67 -9.52 27.72
CA LEU A 213 2.92 -10.40 26.58
C LEU A 213 4.32 -10.12 26.03
N THR A 214 4.98 -11.17 25.57
CA THR A 214 6.22 -11.00 24.79
C THR A 214 5.93 -10.28 23.47
N SER A 215 6.93 -9.62 22.88
CA SER A 215 6.77 -8.94 21.58
C SER A 215 6.21 -9.88 20.50
N GLN A 216 6.65 -11.14 20.51
CA GLN A 216 6.22 -12.15 19.54
C GLN A 216 4.75 -12.54 19.70
N GLU A 217 4.28 -12.71 20.94
CA GLU A 217 2.88 -13.04 21.22
C GLU A 217 1.95 -11.86 20.89
N ALA A 218 2.34 -10.65 21.25
CA ALA A 218 1.59 -9.44 20.92
C ALA A 218 1.50 -9.24 19.38
N ALA A 219 2.59 -9.50 18.66
CA ALA A 219 2.62 -9.46 17.20
C ALA A 219 1.67 -10.50 16.58
N ALA A 220 1.65 -11.73 17.10
CA ALA A 220 0.73 -12.77 16.64
C ALA A 220 -0.74 -12.37 16.83
N ILE A 221 -1.10 -11.75 17.95
CA ILE A 221 -2.47 -11.28 18.22
C ILE A 221 -2.87 -10.21 17.21
N VAL A 222 -2.01 -9.22 16.95
CA VAL A 222 -2.32 -8.15 16.00
C VAL A 222 -2.52 -8.69 14.59
N ILE A 223 -1.65 -9.61 14.15
CA ILE A 223 -1.74 -10.24 12.83
C ILE A 223 -3.03 -11.06 12.73
N THR A 224 -3.33 -11.91 13.72
CA THR A 224 -4.53 -12.76 13.72
C THR A 224 -5.81 -11.94 13.69
N VAL A 225 -5.94 -10.92 14.53
CA VAL A 225 -7.14 -10.06 14.60
C VAL A 225 -7.40 -9.38 13.26
N LEU A 226 -6.37 -8.81 12.63
CA LEU A 226 -6.51 -8.16 11.34
C LEU A 226 -6.84 -9.17 10.22
N LEU A 227 -6.21 -10.35 10.22
CA LEU A 227 -6.51 -11.41 9.26
C LEU A 227 -7.94 -11.93 9.39
N ILE A 228 -8.39 -12.23 10.62
CA ILE A 228 -9.76 -12.67 10.90
C ILE A 228 -10.74 -11.61 10.41
N HIS A 229 -10.51 -10.34 10.72
CA HIS A 229 -11.36 -9.27 10.19
C HIS A 229 -11.36 -9.23 8.65
N SER A 230 -10.22 -9.41 8.00
CA SER A 230 -10.16 -9.44 6.53
C SER A 230 -11.00 -10.56 5.93
N VAL A 231 -10.95 -11.76 6.51
CA VAL A 231 -11.79 -12.91 6.12
C VAL A 231 -13.25 -12.62 6.37
N LEU A 232 -13.60 -12.18 7.58
CA LEU A 232 -14.98 -11.89 7.96
C LEU A 232 -15.58 -10.78 7.07
N SER A 233 -14.81 -9.75 6.74
CA SER A 233 -15.24 -8.67 5.84
C SER A 233 -15.54 -9.16 4.43
N ASP A 234 -14.82 -10.16 3.94
CA ASP A 234 -15.09 -10.75 2.63
C ASP A 234 -16.31 -11.67 2.65
N LEU A 235 -16.59 -12.33 3.79
CA LEU A 235 -17.72 -13.25 3.94
C LEU A 235 -19.05 -12.58 4.27
N PHE A 236 -19.04 -11.63 5.22
CA PHE A 236 -20.24 -11.02 5.79
C PHE A 236 -20.43 -9.54 5.38
N GLY A 237 -19.48 -8.98 4.64
CA GLY A 237 -19.45 -7.57 4.27
C GLY A 237 -18.73 -6.68 5.30
N SER A 238 -18.29 -5.52 4.84
CA SER A 238 -17.51 -4.55 5.63
C SER A 238 -18.27 -3.94 6.80
N ASP A 239 -19.59 -3.76 6.63
CA ASP A 239 -20.37 -2.90 7.52
C ASP A 239 -20.77 -3.62 8.83
N VAL A 240 -20.85 -4.96 8.78
CA VAL A 240 -21.24 -5.80 9.93
C VAL A 240 -20.02 -6.23 10.75
N THR A 241 -18.82 -6.20 10.17
CA THR A 241 -17.61 -6.83 10.75
C THR A 241 -16.61 -5.84 11.33
N ASP A 242 -16.98 -4.56 11.40
CA ASP A 242 -16.13 -3.51 11.96
C ASP A 242 -16.07 -3.58 13.50
N PHE A 243 -15.05 -4.29 14.01
CA PHE A 243 -14.76 -4.36 15.45
C PHE A 243 -14.26 -3.03 16.05
N THR A 244 -13.88 -2.06 15.22
CA THR A 244 -13.35 -0.76 15.65
C THR A 244 -14.46 0.25 15.93
N TYR A 245 -15.65 0.03 15.36
CA TYR A 245 -16.82 0.88 15.53
C TYR A 245 -17.29 1.07 16.99
N PRO A 246 -17.41 0.01 17.84
CA PRO A 246 -17.77 0.22 19.25
C PRO A 246 -16.71 1.02 20.01
N VAL A 247 -15.42 0.78 19.73
CA VAL A 247 -14.33 1.53 20.36
C VAL A 247 -14.37 3.01 19.96
N ALA A 248 -14.66 3.29 18.68
CA ALA A 248 -14.85 4.65 18.20
C ALA A 248 -16.05 5.34 18.88
N LYS A 249 -17.18 4.65 19.05
CA LYS A 249 -18.35 5.19 19.77
C LYS A 249 -18.00 5.57 21.21
N ILE A 250 -17.27 4.71 21.92
CA ILE A 250 -16.83 4.99 23.29
C ILE A 250 -15.89 6.20 23.29
N ALA A 251 -14.93 6.27 22.37
CA ALA A 251 -14.02 7.40 22.26
C ALA A 251 -14.76 8.72 21.99
N HIS A 252 -15.76 8.72 21.10
CA HIS A 252 -16.62 9.88 20.83
C HIS A 252 -17.48 10.26 22.03
N ALA A 253 -18.04 9.26 22.73
CA ALA A 253 -18.82 9.49 23.95
C ALA A 253 -17.96 10.09 25.08
N LEU A 254 -16.72 9.62 25.24
CA LEU A 254 -15.78 10.12 26.25
C LEU A 254 -15.19 11.50 25.90
N SER A 255 -14.92 11.75 24.62
CA SER A 255 -14.35 13.02 24.16
C SER A 255 -15.39 14.12 23.96
N LEU A 256 -16.69 13.79 24.06
CA LEU A 256 -17.81 14.68 23.76
C LEU A 256 -17.77 15.25 22.33
N VAL A 257 -17.01 14.62 21.43
CA VAL A 257 -16.94 15.00 20.02
C VAL A 257 -18.07 14.32 19.27
N PRO A 258 -18.97 15.06 18.59
CA PRO A 258 -20.06 14.47 17.86
C PRO A 258 -19.55 13.51 16.77
N LEU A 259 -20.23 12.37 16.64
CA LEU A 259 -19.96 11.40 15.57
C LEU A 259 -20.21 12.07 14.21
N PRO A 260 -19.31 11.90 13.22
CA PRO A 260 -19.59 12.31 11.85
C PRO A 260 -20.86 11.60 11.39
N THR A 261 -21.93 12.37 11.22
CA THR A 261 -23.20 11.83 10.72
C THR A 261 -22.98 11.42 9.27
N GLU A 262 -23.30 10.19 8.88
CA GLU A 262 -23.18 9.66 7.50
C GLU A 262 -24.00 10.44 6.44
N THR A 263 -24.57 11.59 6.78
CA THR A 263 -25.47 12.36 5.92
C THR A 263 -24.86 13.72 5.57
N ALA A 264 -23.88 13.71 4.68
CA ALA A 264 -23.54 14.89 3.87
C ALA A 264 -23.05 14.47 2.48
N LEU A 265 -23.85 13.67 1.77
CA LEU A 265 -23.90 13.81 0.31
C LEU A 265 -24.29 15.27 0.03
N PRO A 266 -23.47 16.08 -0.67
CA PRO A 266 -23.89 17.42 -1.04
C PRO A 266 -25.21 17.32 -1.81
N ALA A 267 -26.20 18.10 -1.38
CA ALA A 267 -27.53 18.21 -1.98
C ALA A 267 -27.53 18.69 -3.46
N ALA A 268 -26.37 18.71 -4.12
CA ALA A 268 -26.20 19.08 -5.51
C ALA A 268 -26.80 18.05 -6.50
N SER A 269 -26.88 16.75 -6.16
CA SER A 269 -27.42 15.75 -7.11
C SER A 269 -28.95 15.67 -7.14
N LYS A 270 -29.65 16.15 -6.08
CA LYS A 270 -31.12 16.24 -6.06
C LYS A 270 -31.63 17.54 -6.69
N ALA A 271 -30.85 18.62 -6.67
CA ALA A 271 -31.18 19.87 -7.38
C ALA A 271 -31.01 19.76 -8.91
N ALA A 272 -30.03 18.97 -9.37
CA ALA A 272 -29.81 18.71 -10.80
C ALA A 272 -30.92 17.89 -11.46
N LYS A 273 -31.59 16.98 -10.72
CA LYS A 273 -32.73 16.20 -11.23
C LYS A 273 -34.05 16.98 -11.27
N LYS A 274 -34.20 18.04 -10.47
CA LYS A 274 -35.42 18.86 -10.44
C LYS A 274 -35.42 19.98 -11.48
N SER A 275 -34.24 20.39 -11.97
CA SER A 275 -34.10 21.39 -13.04
C SER A 275 -34.16 20.80 -14.46
N ALA A 276 -34.13 19.47 -14.61
CA ALA A 276 -34.25 18.78 -15.89
C ALA A 276 -35.71 18.44 -16.28
N LEU A 277 -36.69 18.71 -15.41
CA LEU A 277 -38.11 18.36 -15.63
C LEU A 277 -39.00 19.56 -16.00
N SER A 278 -38.40 20.73 -16.29
CA SER A 278 -39.11 21.98 -16.55
C SER A 278 -38.64 22.68 -17.83
N GLN A 279 -38.48 21.91 -18.92
CA GLN A 279 -38.45 22.49 -20.27
C GLN A 279 -39.59 21.90 -21.13
N PRO A 280 -40.46 22.74 -21.74
CA PRO A 280 -41.51 22.28 -22.65
C PRO A 280 -40.94 21.86 -24.02
N PRO A 281 -41.64 20.99 -24.77
CA PRO A 281 -41.09 20.31 -25.94
C PRO A 281 -41.08 21.22 -27.18
N VAL A 282 -39.91 21.41 -27.78
CA VAL A 282 -39.77 22.00 -29.13
C VAL A 282 -39.93 20.90 -30.17
N LYS A 283 -40.98 21.03 -31.00
CA LYS A 283 -41.19 20.26 -32.24
C LYS A 283 -40.38 20.86 -33.38
N SER A 284 -39.71 20.01 -34.16
CA SER A 284 -39.45 20.11 -35.61
C SER A 284 -38.24 19.23 -35.95
N ALA A 285 -38.06 18.64 -37.12
CA ALA A 285 -38.92 18.24 -38.22
C ALA A 285 -37.99 17.36 -39.09
N ARG A 286 -38.57 16.35 -39.72
CA ARG A 286 -37.92 15.33 -40.55
C ARG A 286 -37.70 15.86 -41.97
N GLN A 287 -36.48 15.77 -42.52
CA GLN A 287 -36.18 15.78 -43.97
C GLN A 287 -34.72 15.33 -44.15
N GLN A 288 -34.47 14.05 -44.48
CA GLN A 288 -34.27 13.47 -45.82
C GLN A 288 -33.01 13.94 -46.56
N ALA A 289 -32.14 12.95 -46.82
CA ALA A 289 -30.98 13.00 -47.71
C ALA A 289 -31.39 13.13 -49.20
N PRO A 290 -30.43 13.41 -50.10
CA PRO A 290 -29.94 12.31 -50.93
C PRO A 290 -28.43 12.31 -51.20
N ALA A 291 -27.99 11.16 -51.73
CA ALA A 291 -26.63 10.80 -52.11
C ALA A 291 -26.29 11.22 -53.56
N HIS A 292 -25.01 11.52 -53.83
CA HIS A 292 -24.25 11.30 -55.09
C HIS A 292 -22.76 11.50 -54.73
N ALA A 293 -21.88 10.49 -54.75
CA ALA A 293 -21.24 9.82 -55.89
C ALA A 293 -20.05 10.59 -56.51
N ALA A 294 -18.85 10.01 -56.30
CA ALA A 294 -17.68 9.92 -57.18
C ALA A 294 -16.91 11.19 -57.63
N GLY A 295 -15.59 11.15 -57.42
CA GLY A 295 -14.62 11.90 -58.21
C GLY A 295 -13.44 12.47 -57.43
N SER A 296 -12.41 11.67 -57.18
CA SER A 296 -11.11 12.17 -56.69
C SER A 296 -9.97 11.62 -57.53
N SER A 297 -9.39 12.47 -58.38
CA SER A 297 -8.06 12.28 -58.93
C SER A 297 -7.41 13.60 -59.35
N LEU A 298 -6.16 13.74 -58.88
CA LEU A 298 -4.99 14.42 -59.46
C LEU A 298 -4.74 15.94 -59.30
N LYS A 299 -3.58 16.17 -58.65
CA LYS A 299 -2.46 17.14 -58.87
C LYS A 299 -2.29 18.22 -57.80
N GLN A 300 -1.28 18.12 -56.91
CA GLN A 300 0.16 18.47 -57.05
C GLN A 300 0.43 19.94 -57.45
N SER A 301 0.97 20.76 -56.53
CA SER A 301 2.34 21.33 -56.62
C SER A 301 2.66 22.40 -55.53
N HIS A 302 3.89 22.27 -55.00
CA HIS A 302 4.88 23.23 -54.47
C HIS A 302 4.56 24.40 -53.50
N GLN A 303 5.10 24.28 -52.26
CA GLN A 303 6.32 24.94 -51.66
C GLN A 303 6.68 26.43 -51.99
N PRO A 304 7.55 27.14 -51.23
CA PRO A 304 7.54 27.55 -49.81
C PRO A 304 7.98 29.05 -49.56
N GLN A 305 8.15 29.43 -48.27
CA GLN A 305 9.16 30.38 -47.73
C GLN A 305 8.79 31.91 -47.57
N PRO A 306 9.59 32.77 -46.90
CA PRO A 306 9.57 33.07 -45.44
C PRO A 306 9.62 34.59 -45.08
N SER A 307 9.64 34.96 -43.78
CA SER A 307 10.31 36.16 -43.21
C SER A 307 10.05 36.22 -41.68
N THR A 308 11.04 36.05 -40.79
CA THR A 308 12.03 37.01 -40.25
C THR A 308 11.51 38.41 -39.87
N SER A 309 11.47 38.69 -38.57
CA SER A 309 12.10 39.89 -38.00
C SER A 309 12.42 39.71 -36.52
N THR A 310 13.55 40.31 -36.16
CA THR A 310 14.32 40.29 -34.91
C THR A 310 14.29 41.70 -34.33
N VAL A 311 14.42 41.87 -32.99
CA VAL A 311 15.03 43.00 -32.20
C VAL A 311 14.52 42.79 -30.76
N SER A 312 15.26 42.38 -29.72
CA SER A 312 16.53 42.79 -29.07
C SER A 312 16.43 43.94 -28.06
N SER A 313 16.65 43.64 -26.76
CA SER A 313 17.39 44.43 -25.74
C SER A 313 17.34 43.66 -24.41
N GLN A 314 18.38 42.93 -23.96
CA GLN A 314 19.64 43.34 -23.29
C GLN A 314 19.50 44.22 -22.03
N SER A 315 19.86 43.64 -20.87
CA SER A 315 20.96 44.05 -19.96
C SER A 315 21.09 42.97 -18.85
N LYS A 316 22.18 42.17 -18.74
CA LYS A 316 23.52 42.44 -18.14
C LYS A 316 23.43 43.12 -16.76
N ALA A 317 24.18 42.80 -15.71
CA ALA A 317 25.35 41.96 -15.39
C ALA A 317 25.40 41.91 -13.82
N GLY A 318 26.23 41.18 -13.08
CA GLY A 318 27.42 40.33 -13.25
C GLY A 318 27.58 39.49 -11.95
N ALA A 319 28.18 38.30 -11.92
CA ALA A 319 29.57 37.91 -12.23
C ALA A 319 30.59 38.26 -11.13
N LEU A 320 31.18 37.22 -10.51
CA LEU A 320 32.61 37.02 -10.20
C LEU A 320 32.76 35.54 -9.73
N GLU A 321 33.39 34.64 -10.49
CA GLU A 321 34.82 34.24 -10.49
C GLU A 321 35.32 33.65 -9.14
N THR A 322 36.16 32.61 -9.01
CA THR A 322 36.91 31.72 -9.93
C THR A 322 37.55 30.58 -9.11
N ALA A 323 37.37 29.34 -9.58
CA ALA A 323 38.39 28.30 -9.82
C ALA A 323 39.28 27.74 -8.64
N PRO A 324 40.20 26.78 -8.86
CA PRO A 324 39.92 25.33 -8.92
C PRO A 324 40.90 24.46 -8.08
N VAL A 325 40.55 23.22 -7.69
CA VAL A 325 41.54 22.21 -7.26
C VAL A 325 41.18 20.80 -7.77
N LYS A 326 42.21 20.13 -8.29
CA LYS A 326 42.28 18.81 -8.94
C LYS A 326 42.00 17.61 -8.00
N PRO A 327 41.82 16.39 -8.56
CA PRO A 327 41.37 15.19 -7.86
C PRO A 327 42.54 14.35 -7.30
N ALA A 328 42.28 13.59 -6.24
CA ALA A 328 43.16 12.54 -5.75
C ALA A 328 42.35 11.28 -5.42
N ALA A 329 42.93 10.16 -5.81
CA ALA A 329 42.37 8.82 -5.86
C ALA A 329 42.34 8.10 -4.50
N SER A 330 41.74 6.90 -4.55
CA SER A 330 42.10 5.69 -3.78
C SER A 330 41.11 5.25 -2.70
N GLY A 331 40.32 4.22 -3.09
CA GLY A 331 40.40 2.91 -2.46
C GLY A 331 39.69 2.68 -1.11
N LYS A 332 38.58 1.94 -1.14
CA LYS A 332 38.52 0.57 -0.57
C LYS A 332 37.13 -0.02 -0.76
N ASN A 333 37.06 -1.04 -1.63
CA ASN A 333 35.99 -2.03 -1.65
C ASN A 333 36.06 -2.86 -0.37
N VAL A 334 35.02 -2.80 0.47
CA VAL A 334 34.81 -3.75 1.56
C VAL A 334 34.00 -4.92 1.00
N VAL A 335 34.73 -5.97 0.61
CA VAL A 335 34.18 -7.30 0.33
C VAL A 335 33.92 -7.97 1.68
N ILE A 336 32.65 -8.14 2.07
CA ILE A 336 32.30 -9.01 3.19
C ILE A 336 32.27 -10.44 2.67
N LYS A 337 33.36 -11.16 2.95
CA LYS A 337 33.51 -12.59 2.73
C LYS A 337 32.83 -13.34 3.88
N ALA A 338 31.86 -14.18 3.57
CA ALA A 338 31.23 -15.09 4.52
C ALA A 338 32.18 -16.28 4.76
N ASP A 339 32.90 -16.27 5.89
CA ASP A 339 33.66 -17.44 6.33
C ASP A 339 32.75 -18.40 7.10
N SER A 340 32.56 -19.56 6.49
CA SER A 340 31.88 -20.72 7.05
C SER A 340 32.94 -21.58 7.76
N SER A 341 33.09 -21.43 9.08
CA SER A 341 33.95 -22.33 9.86
C SER A 341 33.11 -23.39 10.58
N ASN A 342 33.09 -24.55 9.93
CA ASN A 342 32.72 -25.86 10.44
C ASN A 342 33.66 -26.24 11.60
N VAL A 343 33.15 -26.40 12.82
CA VAL A 343 33.89 -27.03 13.93
C VAL A 343 33.08 -28.17 14.50
N LYS A 344 33.54 -29.36 14.15
CA LYS A 344 33.16 -30.68 14.63
C LYS A 344 34.01 -30.98 15.87
N SER A 345 33.39 -31.19 17.03
CA SER A 345 33.99 -31.75 18.25
C SER A 345 32.83 -32.07 19.20
N GLY A 346 32.62 -33.26 19.75
CA GLY A 346 33.58 -34.31 20.09
C GLY A 346 33.55 -34.60 21.59
N LYS A 347 32.50 -35.31 22.04
CA LYS A 347 32.50 -36.37 23.09
C LYS A 347 33.03 -36.04 24.53
N LYS A 348 32.15 -36.17 25.53
CA LYS A 348 32.47 -36.61 26.91
C LYS A 348 31.17 -37.07 27.59
N GLN A 349 30.83 -38.37 27.58
CA GLN A 349 31.15 -39.38 28.60
C GLN A 349 30.99 -38.87 30.04
N GLU A 350 29.83 -39.17 30.65
CA GLU A 350 29.62 -39.08 32.09
C GLU A 350 29.37 -40.49 32.64
N SER A 351 30.24 -40.86 33.59
CA SER A 351 30.30 -42.11 34.32
C SER A 351 29.27 -42.08 35.44
N LYS A 352 28.37 -43.06 35.48
CA LYS A 352 27.50 -43.31 36.64
C LYS A 352 28.11 -44.43 37.48
N LYS A 353 28.55 -44.09 38.69
CA LYS A 353 29.07 -44.99 39.71
C LYS A 353 28.42 -44.63 41.05
N THR A 354 27.44 -45.41 41.50
CA THR A 354 26.95 -45.62 42.89
C THR A 354 25.63 -46.40 42.77
N LYS A 355 25.29 -47.40 43.59
CA LYS A 355 25.81 -47.87 44.86
C LYS A 355 25.33 -49.31 45.04
#